data_AF-A0A943DPR2-F1
#
_entry.id   AF-A0A943DPR2-F1
#
_cell.length_a   1.000
_cell.length_b   1.000
_cell.length_c   1.000
_cell.angle_alpha   90.00
_cell.angle_beta   90.00
_cell.angle_gamma   90.00
#
_symmetry.space_group_name_H-M   'P 1'
#
loop_
_entity.id
_entity.type
_entity.pdbx_description
1 polymer ?
#
loop_
_entity_poly.entity_id
_entity_poly.type
_entity_poly.pdbx_seq_one_letter_code
_entity_poly.pdbx_strand_id
1 'polypeptide(L)'
;MSIKREKPTIDNKKILGNYAMVVFLNYISGLSDKWQFSQPAYFKEELAITDGRSFLKQARNQKYLKKDDNGVYVITAKGDKFIREYDDYLKFFRLAIPYVGIIDYAKKKNELKDKMAFELVMIGVLLEKIKELEKQDDYQGVENLHYDIGKLYEEIDYKGQAMYHYLVSLYFEVSGLKYYDMFIKFMEKKYTKNELNNSYETIYLSPYLVEAINNISDVYYDEMSDTVYEKNKISVNLCTKEKFKDLVKDILTGTLDERKWQGYFRSAFNGAIKAMDKSVS
;
A
#
# COMPACT_ATOMS: atom_id res chain seq x y z
N MET A 1 -14.02 22.74 -2.13
CA MET A 1 -13.37 23.24 -0.90
C MET A 1 -11.89 23.42 -1.19
N SER A 2 -11.35 24.63 -0.98
CA SER A 2 -9.93 24.92 -1.20
C SER A 2 -9.12 24.36 -0.03
N ILE A 3 -8.30 23.33 -0.29
CA ILE A 3 -7.37 22.77 0.68
C ILE A 3 -6.30 23.84 0.92
N LYS A 4 -6.41 24.57 2.03
CA LYS A 4 -5.32 25.42 2.52
C LYS A 4 -4.14 24.50 2.83
N ARG A 5 -3.13 24.47 1.95
CA ARG A 5 -1.84 23.85 2.25
C ARG A 5 -1.19 24.65 3.37
N GLU A 6 -1.23 24.12 4.59
CA GLU A 6 -0.49 24.69 5.72
C GLU A 6 1.00 24.76 5.38
N LYS A 7 1.65 25.88 5.73
CA LYS A 7 3.10 26.00 5.54
C LYS A 7 3.80 24.97 6.43
N PRO A 8 4.76 24.19 5.89
CA PRO A 8 5.46 23.19 6.69
C PRO A 8 6.25 23.85 7.82
N THR A 9 6.21 23.22 8.99
CA THR A 9 7.01 23.60 10.17
C THR A 9 8.52 23.53 9.86
N ILE A 10 9.34 24.17 10.70
CA ILE A 10 10.82 24.13 10.55
C ILE A 10 11.32 22.67 10.54
N ASP A 11 10.73 21.81 11.36
CA ASP A 11 11.10 20.40 11.44
C ASP A 11 10.69 19.63 10.17
N ASN A 12 9.48 19.86 9.65
CA ASN A 12 9.04 19.26 8.38
C ASN A 12 9.94 19.64 7.21
N LYS A 13 10.43 20.88 7.15
CA LYS A 13 11.38 21.32 6.12
C LYS A 13 12.70 20.57 6.21
N LYS A 14 13.20 20.29 7.42
CA LYS A 14 14.42 19.52 7.63
C LYS A 14 14.24 18.07 7.19
N ILE A 15 13.12 17.44 7.55
CA ILE A 15 12.75 16.08 7.13
C ILE A 15 12.73 15.98 5.59
N LEU A 16 11.99 16.87 4.93
CA LEU A 16 11.90 16.91 3.46
C LEU A 16 13.27 17.16 2.81
N GLY A 17 14.07 18.07 3.37
CA GLY A 17 15.41 18.36 2.86
C GLY A 17 16.36 17.17 2.97
N ASN A 18 16.33 16.45 4.10
CA ASN A 18 17.13 15.24 4.30
C ASN A 18 16.67 14.10 3.39
N TYR A 19 15.36 13.93 3.22
CA TYR A 19 14.76 12.97 2.30
C TYR A 19 15.19 13.20 0.84
N ALA A 20 15.02 14.42 0.35
CA ALA A 20 15.46 14.78 -1.00
C ALA A 20 16.99 14.60 -1.16
N MET A 21 17.78 14.98 -0.16
CA MET A 21 19.24 14.84 -0.20
C MET A 21 19.68 13.38 -0.23
N VAL A 22 19.11 12.50 0.60
CA VAL A 22 19.55 11.09 0.65
C VAL A 22 19.18 10.35 -0.64
N VAL A 23 17.96 10.57 -1.17
CA VAL A 23 17.53 9.97 -2.44
C VAL A 23 18.40 10.47 -3.60
N PHE A 24 18.71 11.77 -3.61
CA PHE A 24 19.61 12.35 -4.60
C PHE A 24 21.02 11.74 -4.52
N LEU A 25 21.61 11.64 -3.34
CA LEU A 25 22.95 11.07 -3.17
C LEU A 25 22.99 9.60 -3.57
N ASN A 26 21.95 8.82 -3.25
CA ASN A 26 21.82 7.43 -3.70
C ASN A 26 21.64 7.30 -5.22
N TYR A 27 21.00 8.28 -5.87
CA TYR A 27 20.96 8.32 -7.33
C TYR A 27 22.36 8.58 -7.91
N ILE A 28 23.08 9.57 -7.39
CA ILE A 28 24.42 9.92 -7.85
C ILE A 28 25.42 8.78 -7.64
N SER A 29 25.32 8.03 -6.54
CA SER A 29 26.19 6.87 -6.29
C SER A 29 26.04 5.77 -7.35
N GLY A 30 24.85 5.60 -7.92
CA GLY A 30 24.59 4.65 -9.01
C GLY A 30 25.12 5.08 -10.39
N LEU A 31 25.62 6.32 -10.54
CA LEU A 31 26.10 6.87 -11.81
C LEU A 31 27.62 6.79 -12.00
N SER A 32 28.37 6.27 -11.02
CA SER A 32 29.85 6.35 -10.97
C SER A 32 30.56 5.86 -12.23
N ASP A 33 29.98 4.88 -12.92
CA ASP A 33 30.65 4.19 -14.04
C ASP A 33 30.19 4.70 -15.42
N LYS A 34 29.13 5.51 -15.46
CA LYS A 34 28.49 6.02 -16.70
C LYS A 34 28.02 7.45 -16.50
N TRP A 35 28.93 8.34 -16.13
CA TRP A 35 28.59 9.70 -15.74
C TRP A 35 27.86 10.47 -16.85
N GLN A 36 26.53 10.41 -16.82
CA GLN A 36 25.60 11.22 -17.60
C GLN A 36 24.49 11.64 -16.65
N PHE A 37 24.66 12.80 -16.02
CA PHE A 37 23.61 13.34 -15.15
C PHE A 37 22.39 13.73 -15.99
N SER A 38 21.39 12.87 -16.00
CA SER A 38 20.02 13.21 -16.35
C SER A 38 19.23 13.41 -15.05
N GLN A 39 18.29 14.35 -15.05
CA GLN A 39 17.36 14.51 -13.93
C GLN A 39 16.14 13.62 -14.19
N PRO A 40 15.88 12.60 -13.35
CA PRO A 40 14.67 11.81 -13.46
C PRO A 40 13.41 12.66 -13.18
N ALA A 41 12.27 12.28 -13.75
CA ALA A 41 11.00 13.00 -13.54
C ALA A 41 10.61 13.07 -12.05
N TYR A 42 10.81 11.96 -11.31
CA TYR A 42 10.47 11.85 -9.89
C TYR A 42 11.22 12.85 -9.00
N PHE A 43 12.33 13.45 -9.45
CA PHE A 43 13.00 14.52 -8.69
C PHE A 43 12.08 15.72 -8.49
N LYS A 44 11.34 16.10 -9.52
CA LYS A 44 10.42 17.23 -9.44
C LYS A 44 9.12 16.82 -8.75
N GLU A 45 8.58 15.66 -9.12
CA GLU A 45 7.27 15.20 -8.71
C GLU A 45 7.24 14.78 -7.23
N GLU A 46 8.24 13.99 -6.80
CA GLU A 46 8.27 13.38 -5.46
C GLU A 46 9.20 14.11 -4.49
N LEU A 47 10.29 14.71 -4.97
CA LEU A 47 11.33 15.31 -4.11
C LEU A 47 11.35 16.83 -4.13
N ALA A 48 10.51 17.47 -4.95
CA ALA A 48 10.50 18.92 -5.19
C ALA A 48 11.87 19.50 -5.62
N ILE A 49 12.74 18.69 -6.22
CA ILE A 49 14.02 19.11 -6.82
C ILE A 49 13.72 19.62 -8.23
N THR A 50 13.52 20.93 -8.37
CA THR A 50 13.21 21.56 -9.67
C THR A 50 14.44 21.83 -10.52
N ASP A 51 15.61 22.02 -9.90
CA ASP A 51 16.89 22.21 -10.57
C ASP A 51 17.95 21.27 -9.98
N GLY A 52 18.15 20.12 -10.64
CA GLY A 52 19.12 19.12 -10.24
C GLY A 52 20.57 19.63 -10.25
N ARG A 53 20.91 20.64 -11.07
CA ARG A 53 22.28 21.21 -11.08
C ARG A 53 22.52 22.08 -9.85
N SER A 54 21.53 22.89 -9.47
CA SER A 54 21.58 23.65 -8.21
C SER A 54 21.65 22.71 -7.01
N PHE A 55 20.90 21.62 -7.03
CA PHE A 55 20.92 20.60 -5.97
C PHE A 55 22.27 19.85 -5.89
N LEU A 56 22.88 19.53 -7.04
CA LEU A 56 24.24 18.99 -7.12
C LEU A 56 25.29 19.94 -6.52
N LYS A 57 25.20 21.24 -6.83
CA LYS A 57 26.06 22.28 -6.24
C LYS A 57 25.88 22.35 -4.73
N GLN A 58 24.64 22.28 -4.25
CA GLN A 58 24.33 22.23 -2.82
C GLN A 58 24.96 21.02 -2.14
N ALA A 59 24.82 19.81 -2.70
CA ALA A 59 25.41 18.59 -2.16
C ALA A 59 26.95 18.67 -2.09
N ARG A 60 27.60 19.26 -3.12
CA ARG A 60 29.04 19.53 -3.12
C ARG A 60 29.44 20.54 -2.03
N ASN A 61 28.70 21.65 -1.90
CA ASN A 61 28.98 22.67 -0.87
C ASN A 61 28.85 22.09 0.54
N GLN A 62 27.93 21.15 0.74
CA GLN A 62 27.79 20.40 1.99
C GLN A 62 28.85 19.30 2.18
N LYS A 63 29.77 19.13 1.23
CA LYS A 63 30.85 18.14 1.22
C LYS A 63 30.38 16.68 1.15
N TYR A 64 29.16 16.42 0.66
CA TYR A 64 28.68 15.06 0.41
C TYR A 64 29.21 14.48 -0.89
N LEU A 65 29.55 15.36 -1.85
CA LEU A 65 30.12 15.00 -3.13
C LEU A 65 31.46 15.71 -3.36
N LYS A 66 32.36 15.06 -4.10
CA LYS A 66 33.57 15.67 -4.67
C LYS A 66 33.70 15.25 -6.13
N LYS A 67 34.54 15.96 -6.89
CA LYS A 67 34.97 15.48 -8.21
C LYS A 67 36.19 14.57 -8.05
N ASP A 68 36.24 13.50 -8.83
CA ASP A 68 37.44 12.70 -9.02
C ASP A 68 38.37 13.34 -10.06
N ASP A 69 39.46 12.64 -10.38
CA ASP A 69 40.48 13.10 -11.34
C ASP A 69 39.94 13.20 -12.78
N ASN A 70 38.85 12.49 -13.10
CA ASN A 70 38.14 12.53 -14.37
C ASN A 70 37.04 13.61 -14.40
N GLY A 71 36.86 14.37 -13.31
CA GLY A 71 35.84 15.39 -13.19
C GLY A 71 34.42 14.84 -12.94
N VAL A 72 34.29 13.53 -12.69
CA VAL A 72 33.07 12.80 -12.33
C VAL A 72 32.75 13.02 -10.86
N TYR A 73 31.48 13.16 -10.49
CA TYR A 73 31.15 13.30 -9.07
C TYR A 73 31.11 11.93 -8.39
N VAL A 74 31.78 11.87 -7.25
CA VAL A 74 31.82 10.69 -6.37
C VAL A 74 31.38 11.07 -4.97
N ILE A 75 30.76 10.11 -4.28
CA ILE A 75 30.33 10.24 -2.88
C ILE A 75 31.56 10.33 -1.97
N THR A 76 31.54 11.28 -1.03
CA THR A 76 32.58 11.37 0.00
C THR A 76 32.24 10.46 1.18
N ALA A 77 33.21 10.22 2.08
CA ALA A 77 32.92 9.53 3.35
C ALA A 77 31.81 10.21 4.18
N LYS A 78 31.70 11.55 4.09
CA LYS A 78 30.61 12.30 4.73
C LYS A 78 29.26 12.00 4.06
N GLY A 79 29.22 11.94 2.73
CA GLY A 79 28.02 11.58 1.97
C GLY A 79 27.59 10.15 2.24
N ASP A 80 28.53 9.21 2.27
CA ASP A 80 28.27 7.80 2.61
C ASP A 80 27.70 7.66 4.03
N LYS A 81 28.30 8.35 5.01
CA LYS A 81 27.76 8.39 6.38
C LYS A 81 26.33 8.94 6.42
N PHE A 82 26.05 10.01 5.66
CA PHE A 82 24.71 10.59 5.59
C PHE A 82 23.70 9.62 4.97
N ILE A 83 24.08 8.88 3.92
CA ILE A 83 23.24 7.83 3.34
C ILE A 83 22.91 6.76 4.37
N ARG A 84 23.91 6.27 5.11
CA ARG A 84 23.68 5.25 6.16
C ARG A 84 22.81 5.76 7.32
N GLU A 85 22.97 7.04 7.69
CA GLU A 85 22.16 7.67 8.75
C GLU A 85 20.68 7.75 8.37
N TYR A 86 20.38 7.92 7.08
CA TYR A 86 19.02 8.03 6.53
C TYR A 86 18.67 6.88 5.58
N ASP A 87 19.18 5.66 5.85
CA ASP A 87 18.87 4.47 5.04
C ASP A 87 17.37 4.16 5.04
N ASP A 88 16.70 4.41 6.15
CA ASP A 88 15.26 4.25 6.31
C ASP A 88 14.46 5.17 5.38
N TYR A 89 14.97 6.36 5.07
CA TYR A 89 14.36 7.27 4.10
C TYR A 89 14.51 6.74 2.66
N LEU A 90 15.58 5.98 2.36
CA LEU A 90 15.70 5.27 1.08
C LEU A 90 14.74 4.08 1.01
N LYS A 91 14.59 3.32 2.11
CA LYS A 91 13.57 2.27 2.20
C LYS A 91 12.17 2.84 1.97
N PHE A 92 11.85 3.97 2.61
CA PHE A 92 10.59 4.69 2.38
C PHE A 92 10.38 5.05 0.91
N PHE A 93 11.39 5.64 0.25
CA PHE A 93 11.32 6.01 -1.16
C PHE A 93 11.07 4.80 -2.08
N ARG A 94 11.68 3.64 -1.79
CA ARG A 94 11.50 2.42 -2.58
C ARG A 94 10.13 1.77 -2.36
N LEU A 95 9.60 1.86 -1.14
CA LEU A 95 8.32 1.28 -0.77
C LEU A 95 7.15 1.99 -1.46
N ALA A 96 7.24 3.32 -1.61
CA ALA A 96 6.36 4.15 -2.44
C ALA A 96 4.84 3.89 -2.24
N ILE A 97 4.43 3.61 -1.00
CA ILE A 97 3.02 3.35 -0.67
C ILE A 97 2.20 4.62 -0.87
N PRO A 98 1.12 4.55 -1.69
CA PRO A 98 0.19 5.67 -1.81
C PRO A 98 -0.36 6.07 -0.44
N TYR A 99 -0.87 7.29 -0.30
CA TYR A 99 -1.50 7.80 0.94
C TYR A 99 -0.56 8.17 2.11
N VAL A 100 0.72 7.81 2.07
CA VAL A 100 1.68 8.13 3.15
C VAL A 100 2.80 9.04 2.65
N GLY A 101 3.07 10.12 3.39
CA GLY A 101 4.21 10.99 3.15
C GLY A 101 5.38 10.70 4.09
N ILE A 102 6.59 11.10 3.69
CA ILE A 102 7.80 10.96 4.53
C ILE A 102 7.67 11.66 5.89
N ILE A 103 6.83 12.70 5.97
CA ILE A 103 6.55 13.41 7.23
C ILE A 103 5.79 12.51 8.20
N ASP A 104 4.84 11.70 7.71
CA ASP A 104 4.05 10.78 8.54
C ASP A 104 4.97 9.71 9.14
N TYR A 105 5.84 9.14 8.31
CA TYR A 105 6.89 8.22 8.74
C TYR A 105 7.81 8.83 9.80
N ALA A 106 8.37 10.01 9.54
CA ALA A 106 9.31 10.66 10.45
C ALA A 106 8.67 11.01 11.81
N LYS A 107 7.42 11.46 11.81
CA LYS A 107 6.66 11.68 13.05
C LYS A 107 6.48 10.38 13.82
N LYS A 108 6.06 9.31 13.14
CA LYS A 108 5.84 8.02 13.79
C LYS A 108 7.12 7.43 14.37
N LYS A 109 8.23 7.56 13.65
CA LYS A 109 9.57 7.18 14.11
C LYS A 109 9.94 7.91 15.41
N ASN A 110 9.69 9.22 15.48
CA ASN A 110 9.97 10.03 16.67
C ASN A 110 9.10 9.61 17.87
N GLU A 111 7.83 9.28 17.66
CA GLU A 111 6.92 8.77 18.71
C GLU A 111 7.40 7.45 19.30
N LEU A 112 7.86 6.54 18.45
CA LEU A 112 8.29 5.18 18.81
C LEU A 112 9.74 5.12 19.33
N LYS A 113 10.41 6.27 19.48
CA LYS A 113 11.76 6.43 20.03
C LYS A 113 12.84 5.63 19.27
N ASP A 114 13.15 6.03 18.03
CA ASP A 114 14.38 5.78 17.22
C ASP A 114 15.01 4.36 17.13
N LYS A 115 14.55 3.35 17.89
CA LYS A 115 15.15 2.01 17.98
C LYS A 115 14.31 0.93 17.30
N MET A 116 13.18 1.29 16.72
CA MET A 116 12.36 0.32 16.00
C MET A 116 12.87 0.12 14.58
N ALA A 117 12.74 -1.11 14.07
CA ALA A 117 12.96 -1.41 12.67
C ALA A 117 12.03 -0.56 11.78
N PHE A 118 12.51 -0.22 10.58
CA PHE A 118 11.76 0.58 9.61
C PHE A 118 10.36 0.01 9.37
N GLU A 119 10.30 -1.30 9.22
CA GLU A 119 9.11 -2.06 8.87
C GLU A 119 8.04 -1.91 9.97
N LEU A 120 8.43 -1.98 11.25
CA LEU A 120 7.53 -1.76 12.38
C LEU A 120 7.00 -0.33 12.48
N VAL A 121 7.85 0.67 12.19
CA VAL A 121 7.40 2.07 12.15
C VAL A 121 6.39 2.27 11.02
N MET A 122 6.69 1.75 9.83
CA MET A 122 5.79 1.82 8.68
C MET A 122 4.46 1.11 8.94
N ILE A 123 4.47 -0.10 9.50
CA ILE A 123 3.24 -0.80 9.91
C ILE A 123 2.40 0.09 10.83
N GLY A 124 3.04 0.77 11.80
CA GLY A 124 2.37 1.73 12.68
C GLY A 124 1.68 2.87 11.92
N VAL A 125 2.35 3.45 10.92
CA VAL A 125 1.78 4.50 10.06
C VAL A 125 0.59 3.97 9.25
N LEU A 126 0.74 2.80 8.64
CA LEU A 126 -0.28 2.22 7.75
C LEU A 126 -1.54 1.79 8.53
N LEU A 127 -1.39 1.28 9.76
CA LEU A 127 -2.52 0.95 10.62
C LEU A 127 -3.33 2.19 11.05
N GLU A 128 -2.66 3.34 11.25
CA GLU A 128 -3.36 4.61 11.46
C GLU A 128 -4.08 5.05 10.19
N LYS A 129 -3.43 4.87 9.03
CA LYS A 129 -4.01 5.25 7.75
C LYS A 129 -5.23 4.42 7.37
N ILE A 130 -5.25 3.13 7.68
CA ILE A 130 -6.43 2.26 7.51
C ILE A 130 -7.64 2.87 8.23
N LYS A 131 -7.49 3.30 9.49
CA LYS A 131 -8.59 3.91 10.26
C LYS A 131 -9.11 5.21 9.65
N GLU A 132 -8.27 5.95 8.92
CA GLU A 132 -8.71 7.15 8.19
C GLU A 132 -9.50 6.78 6.93
N LEU A 133 -9.04 5.76 6.19
CA LEU A 133 -9.68 5.29 4.97
C LEU A 133 -11.02 4.60 5.25
N GLU A 134 -11.11 3.81 6.32
CA GLU A 134 -12.37 3.21 6.79
C GLU A 134 -13.43 4.28 7.08
N LYS A 135 -13.06 5.41 7.70
CA LYS A 135 -13.97 6.53 7.95
C LYS A 135 -14.41 7.26 6.68
N GLN A 136 -13.67 7.09 5.60
CA GLN A 136 -13.96 7.69 4.29
C GLN A 136 -14.66 6.69 3.35
N ASP A 137 -14.97 5.48 3.83
CA ASP A 137 -15.48 4.36 3.02
C ASP A 137 -14.57 4.02 1.82
N ASP A 138 -13.26 4.31 1.90
CA ASP A 138 -12.27 3.96 0.88
C ASP A 138 -11.74 2.54 1.12
N TYR A 139 -12.59 1.56 0.85
CA TYR A 139 -12.27 0.14 1.08
C TYR A 139 -11.20 -0.40 0.13
N GLN A 140 -11.03 0.18 -1.07
CA GLN A 140 -9.93 -0.17 -1.97
C GLN A 140 -8.59 0.28 -1.37
N GLY A 141 -8.55 1.47 -0.78
CA GLY A 141 -7.38 1.93 -0.02
C GLY A 141 -7.09 1.01 1.17
N VAL A 142 -8.11 0.60 1.94
CA VAL A 142 -7.95 -0.34 3.07
C VAL A 142 -7.40 -1.69 2.63
N GLU A 143 -7.96 -2.26 1.55
CA GLU A 143 -7.48 -3.51 0.93
C GLU A 143 -5.99 -3.45 0.57
N ASN A 144 -5.59 -2.38 -0.14
CA ASN A 144 -4.22 -2.17 -0.59
C ASN A 144 -3.26 -2.04 0.60
N LEU A 145 -3.64 -1.26 1.63
CA LEU A 145 -2.80 -1.08 2.81
C LEU A 145 -2.63 -2.37 3.61
N HIS A 146 -3.65 -3.23 3.66
CA HIS A 146 -3.50 -4.54 4.26
C HIS A 146 -2.52 -5.44 3.51
N TYR A 147 -2.53 -5.43 2.18
CA TYR A 147 -1.50 -6.12 1.40
C TYR A 147 -0.09 -5.59 1.68
N ASP A 148 0.08 -4.26 1.71
CA ASP A 148 1.37 -3.63 2.00
C ASP A 148 1.88 -3.93 3.42
N ILE A 149 1.00 -3.93 4.42
CA ILE A 149 1.33 -4.35 5.79
C ILE A 149 1.73 -5.82 5.83
N GLY A 150 1.06 -6.69 5.06
CA GLY A 150 1.41 -8.11 4.97
C GLY A 150 2.85 -8.31 4.51
N LYS A 151 3.26 -7.61 3.43
CA LYS A 151 4.63 -7.63 2.92
C LYS A 151 5.64 -7.16 3.98
N LEU A 152 5.33 -6.08 4.70
CA LEU A 152 6.21 -5.57 5.74
C LEU A 152 6.38 -6.55 6.91
N TYR A 153 5.33 -7.25 7.33
CA TYR A 153 5.46 -8.30 8.35
C TYR A 153 6.27 -9.51 7.86
N GLU A 154 6.12 -9.87 6.58
CA GLU A 154 6.90 -10.95 5.97
C GLU A 154 8.40 -10.61 5.93
N GLU A 155 8.77 -9.35 5.60
CA GLU A 155 10.16 -8.87 5.60
C GLU A 155 10.85 -9.02 6.97
N ILE A 156 10.10 -9.00 8.07
CA ILE A 156 10.61 -9.19 9.43
C ILE A 156 10.32 -10.58 10.01
N ASP A 157 9.88 -11.54 9.20
CA ASP A 157 9.57 -12.95 9.55
C ASP A 157 8.39 -13.15 10.53
N TYR A 158 7.44 -12.21 10.54
CA TYR A 158 6.18 -12.30 11.31
C TYR A 158 5.07 -12.89 10.43
N LYS A 159 5.27 -14.11 9.94
CA LYS A 159 4.41 -14.76 8.94
C LYS A 159 2.94 -14.87 9.36
N GLY A 160 2.65 -15.12 10.63
CA GLY A 160 1.26 -15.21 11.12
C GLY A 160 0.50 -13.89 10.97
N GLN A 161 1.15 -12.76 11.29
CA GLN A 161 0.60 -11.43 11.08
C GLN A 161 0.50 -11.09 9.59
N ALA A 162 1.50 -11.49 8.79
CA ALA A 162 1.47 -11.34 7.34
C ALA A 162 0.24 -12.06 6.74
N MET A 163 0.04 -13.33 7.09
CA MET A 163 -1.11 -14.14 6.66
C MET A 163 -2.43 -13.47 7.04
N TYR A 164 -2.59 -13.02 8.30
CA TYR A 164 -3.80 -12.29 8.69
C TYR A 164 -4.08 -11.09 7.76
N HIS A 165 -3.07 -10.28 7.48
CA HIS A 165 -3.23 -9.09 6.65
C HIS A 165 -3.50 -9.42 5.18
N TYR A 166 -2.87 -10.45 4.62
CA TYR A 166 -3.21 -10.95 3.29
C TYR A 166 -4.65 -11.49 3.23
N LEU A 167 -5.12 -12.20 4.25
CA LEU A 167 -6.50 -12.67 4.30
C LEU A 167 -7.50 -11.51 4.41
N VAL A 168 -7.18 -10.44 5.14
CA VAL A 168 -8.03 -9.24 5.17
C VAL A 168 -8.08 -8.58 3.79
N SER A 169 -6.94 -8.45 3.10
CA SER A 169 -6.90 -7.93 1.72
C SER A 169 -7.75 -8.78 0.78
N LEU A 170 -7.61 -10.12 0.82
CA LEU A 170 -8.41 -11.05 0.01
C LEU A 170 -9.89 -10.93 0.32
N TYR A 171 -10.24 -10.78 1.60
CA TYR A 171 -11.61 -10.58 2.04
C TYR A 171 -12.25 -9.34 1.41
N PHE A 172 -11.52 -8.23 1.33
CA PHE A 172 -12.00 -7.03 0.65
C PHE A 172 -12.18 -7.25 -0.86
N GLU A 173 -11.24 -7.92 -1.55
CA GLU A 173 -11.36 -8.27 -2.98
C GLU A 173 -12.66 -9.04 -3.27
N VAL A 174 -12.99 -10.04 -2.42
CA VAL A 174 -14.12 -10.95 -2.66
C VAL A 174 -15.43 -10.55 -1.99
N SER A 175 -15.42 -9.48 -1.20
CA SER A 175 -16.59 -9.00 -0.47
C SER A 175 -17.73 -8.52 -1.37
N GLY A 176 -17.41 -8.01 -2.56
CA GLY A 176 -18.36 -7.31 -3.42
C GLY A 176 -18.63 -5.86 -3.03
N LEU A 177 -17.82 -5.26 -2.15
CA LEU A 177 -17.92 -3.84 -1.81
C LEU A 177 -17.83 -2.91 -3.02
N LYS A 178 -17.13 -3.32 -4.08
CA LYS A 178 -17.13 -2.59 -5.36
C LYS A 178 -18.52 -2.35 -5.98
N TYR A 179 -19.53 -3.13 -5.59
CA TYR A 179 -20.91 -2.94 -6.05
C TYR A 179 -21.79 -2.21 -5.04
N TYR A 180 -21.27 -1.80 -3.89
CA TYR A 180 -22.05 -1.21 -2.80
C TYR A 180 -22.89 -0.02 -3.29
N ASP A 181 -22.27 0.95 -3.97
CA ASP A 181 -22.98 2.11 -4.51
C ASP A 181 -24.07 1.75 -5.52
N MET A 182 -23.84 0.69 -6.31
CA MET A 182 -24.83 0.21 -7.29
C MET A 182 -26.02 -0.43 -6.57
N PHE A 183 -25.77 -1.17 -5.50
CA PHE A 183 -26.82 -1.73 -4.65
C PHE A 183 -27.64 -0.64 -3.96
N ILE A 184 -27.00 0.42 -3.44
CA ILE A 184 -27.70 1.59 -2.88
C ILE A 184 -28.59 2.24 -3.94
N LYS A 185 -28.06 2.53 -5.13
CA LYS A 185 -28.84 3.13 -6.23
C LYS A 185 -30.03 2.26 -6.66
N PHE A 186 -29.88 0.93 -6.63
CA PHE A 186 -30.97 0.00 -6.91
C PHE A 186 -32.05 0.07 -5.82
N MET A 187 -31.68 0.05 -4.54
CA MET A 187 -32.64 0.21 -3.43
C MET A 187 -33.37 1.57 -3.46
N GLU A 188 -32.71 2.61 -3.94
CA GLU A 188 -33.30 3.94 -4.17
C GLU A 188 -34.14 4.04 -5.44
N LYS A 189 -34.36 2.92 -6.16
CA LYS A 189 -35.10 2.85 -7.44
C LYS A 189 -34.49 3.72 -8.56
N LYS A 190 -33.20 4.06 -8.46
CA LYS A 190 -32.42 4.76 -9.48
C LYS A 190 -31.78 3.81 -10.50
N TYR A 191 -31.79 2.51 -10.21
CA TYR A 191 -31.34 1.43 -11.09
C TYR A 191 -32.46 0.42 -11.24
N THR A 192 -32.66 -0.09 -12.46
CA THR A 192 -33.47 -1.27 -12.72
C THR A 192 -32.68 -2.54 -12.41
N LYS A 193 -33.41 -3.64 -12.21
CA LYS A 193 -32.83 -4.97 -12.04
C LYS A 193 -31.95 -5.39 -13.21
N ASN A 194 -32.33 -5.03 -14.44
CA ASN A 194 -31.56 -5.34 -15.64
C ASN A 194 -30.26 -4.53 -15.69
N GLU A 195 -30.30 -3.24 -15.38
CA GLU A 195 -29.09 -2.40 -15.32
C GLU A 195 -28.09 -2.90 -14.28
N LEU A 196 -28.57 -3.27 -13.08
CA LEU A 196 -27.70 -3.82 -12.04
C LEU A 196 -27.14 -5.20 -12.41
N ASN A 197 -27.92 -6.05 -13.09
CA ASN A 197 -27.40 -7.33 -13.59
C ASN A 197 -26.32 -7.14 -14.67
N ASN A 198 -26.44 -6.10 -15.49
CA ASN A 198 -25.50 -5.79 -16.56
C ASN A 198 -24.24 -5.09 -16.05
N SER A 199 -24.26 -4.51 -14.85
CA SER A 199 -23.09 -3.87 -14.23
C SER A 199 -22.17 -4.86 -13.50
N TYR A 200 -22.53 -6.15 -13.45
CA TYR A 200 -21.64 -7.15 -12.88
C TYR A 200 -20.40 -7.33 -13.77
N GLU A 201 -19.25 -7.00 -13.19
CA GLU A 201 -17.93 -7.37 -13.69
C GLU A 201 -17.37 -8.53 -12.87
N THR A 202 -16.45 -9.35 -13.39
CA THR A 202 -15.83 -10.43 -12.60
C THR A 202 -15.14 -9.89 -11.34
N ILE A 203 -15.11 -10.68 -10.26
CA ILE A 203 -14.30 -10.32 -9.08
C ILE A 203 -12.83 -10.58 -9.44
N TYR A 204 -12.00 -9.55 -9.39
CA TYR A 204 -10.57 -9.70 -9.63
C TYR A 204 -9.93 -10.27 -8.37
N LEU A 205 -9.15 -11.34 -8.53
CA LEU A 205 -8.27 -11.88 -7.49
C LEU A 205 -6.85 -11.52 -7.88
N SER A 206 -6.14 -10.75 -7.05
CA SER A 206 -4.77 -10.36 -7.36
C SER A 206 -3.85 -11.60 -7.40
N PRO A 207 -3.18 -11.89 -8.53
CA PRO A 207 -2.24 -13.01 -8.61
C PRO A 207 -1.12 -12.90 -7.59
N TYR A 208 -0.66 -11.67 -7.30
CA TYR A 208 0.38 -11.42 -6.30
C TYR A 208 -0.10 -11.73 -4.89
N LEU A 209 -1.36 -11.42 -4.57
CA LEU A 209 -1.93 -11.73 -3.27
C LEU A 209 -2.13 -13.25 -3.10
N VAL A 210 -2.63 -13.92 -4.15
CA VAL A 210 -2.79 -15.39 -4.17
C VAL A 210 -1.43 -16.08 -3.96
N GLU A 211 -0.40 -15.62 -4.66
CA GLU A 211 0.97 -16.12 -4.50
C GLU A 211 1.50 -15.85 -3.09
N ALA A 212 1.32 -14.64 -2.56
CA ALA A 212 1.76 -14.28 -1.21
C ALA A 212 1.13 -15.18 -0.14
N ILE A 213 -0.19 -15.44 -0.23
CA ILE A 213 -0.89 -16.38 0.68
C ILE A 213 -0.36 -17.80 0.53
N ASN A 214 -0.13 -18.27 -0.69
CA ASN A 214 0.38 -19.63 -0.94
C ASN A 214 1.80 -19.83 -0.35
N ASN A 215 2.67 -18.83 -0.50
CA ASN A 215 4.07 -18.87 -0.06
C ASN A 215 4.25 -19.01 1.46
N ILE A 216 3.27 -18.55 2.25
CA ILE A 216 3.27 -18.68 3.71
C ILE A 216 2.15 -19.59 4.20
N SER A 217 1.76 -20.58 3.40
CA SER A 217 0.64 -21.49 3.69
C SER A 217 0.82 -22.30 4.97
N ASP A 218 2.06 -22.51 5.42
CA ASP A 218 2.42 -23.27 6.61
C ASP A 218 1.92 -22.67 7.93
N VAL A 219 1.63 -21.36 7.95
CA VAL A 219 1.14 -20.66 9.15
C VAL A 219 -0.38 -20.51 9.22
N TYR A 220 -1.11 -20.93 8.18
CA TYR A 220 -2.56 -20.79 8.16
C TYR A 220 -3.27 -21.76 9.12
N TYR A 221 -4.32 -21.26 9.78
CA TYR A 221 -5.31 -22.07 10.48
C TYR A 221 -6.71 -21.43 10.33
N ASP A 222 -7.77 -22.26 10.35
CA ASP A 222 -9.13 -21.85 9.98
C ASP A 222 -9.67 -20.67 10.83
N GLU A 223 -9.27 -20.56 12.10
CA GLU A 223 -9.68 -19.48 13.00
C GLU A 223 -9.14 -18.09 12.59
N MET A 224 -8.09 -18.03 11.74
CA MET A 224 -7.66 -16.76 11.14
C MET A 224 -8.77 -16.17 10.26
N SER A 225 -9.41 -16.99 9.43
CA SER A 225 -10.53 -16.56 8.59
C SER A 225 -11.74 -16.15 9.43
N ASP A 226 -11.99 -16.81 10.55
CA ASP A 226 -13.04 -16.38 11.49
C ASP A 226 -12.74 -14.98 12.05
N THR A 227 -11.50 -14.75 12.47
CA THR A 227 -11.04 -13.46 12.99
C THR A 227 -11.18 -12.34 11.95
N VAL A 228 -10.92 -12.62 10.67
CA VAL A 228 -11.10 -11.65 9.58
C VAL A 228 -12.56 -11.17 9.50
N TYR A 229 -13.53 -12.08 9.52
CA TYR A 229 -14.95 -11.72 9.46
C TYR A 229 -15.45 -11.01 10.72
N GLU A 230 -14.91 -11.37 11.89
CA GLU A 230 -15.29 -10.76 13.16
C GLU A 230 -14.83 -9.29 13.27
N LYS A 231 -13.60 -9.01 12.82
CA LYS A 231 -12.97 -7.70 12.95
C LYS A 231 -13.28 -6.74 11.80
N ASN A 232 -13.58 -7.25 10.60
CA ASN A 232 -13.76 -6.44 9.40
C ASN A 232 -15.23 -6.51 8.93
N LYS A 233 -16.11 -5.87 9.72
CA LYS A 233 -17.55 -5.84 9.40
C LYS A 233 -17.83 -4.87 8.27
N ILE A 234 -18.50 -5.35 7.24
CA ILE A 234 -18.83 -4.60 6.02
C ILE A 234 -20.32 -4.71 5.72
N SER A 235 -20.85 -3.73 5.01
CA SER A 235 -22.30 -3.63 4.73
C SER A 235 -22.78 -4.61 3.66
N VAL A 236 -21.90 -5.09 2.80
CA VAL A 236 -22.20 -6.03 1.72
C VAL A 236 -21.15 -7.12 1.71
N ASN A 237 -21.60 -8.37 1.68
CA ASN A 237 -20.71 -9.51 1.61
C ASN A 237 -21.25 -10.60 0.68
N LEU A 238 -20.61 -10.76 -0.47
CA LEU A 238 -20.92 -11.79 -1.48
C LEU A 238 -20.23 -13.13 -1.21
N CYS A 239 -19.21 -13.16 -0.35
CA CYS A 239 -18.49 -14.37 0.01
C CYS A 239 -18.80 -14.72 1.46
N THR A 240 -19.56 -15.79 1.68
CA THR A 240 -19.83 -16.21 3.07
C THR A 240 -18.55 -16.70 3.73
N LYS A 241 -18.48 -16.63 5.06
CA LYS A 241 -17.31 -17.08 5.83
C LYS A 241 -16.84 -18.49 5.47
N GLU A 242 -17.78 -19.43 5.35
CA GLU A 242 -17.47 -20.81 4.95
C GLU A 242 -16.91 -20.88 3.52
N LYS A 243 -17.45 -20.08 2.60
CA LYS A 243 -16.97 -20.02 1.21
C LYS A 243 -15.62 -19.31 1.11
N PHE A 244 -15.34 -18.37 2.00
CA PHE A 244 -14.03 -17.77 2.11
C PHE A 244 -12.98 -18.77 2.59
N LYS A 245 -13.31 -19.61 3.59
CA LYS A 245 -12.43 -20.71 4.02
C LYS A 245 -12.17 -21.70 2.88
N ASP A 246 -13.20 -22.07 2.11
CA ASP A 246 -13.05 -22.92 0.92
C ASP A 246 -12.11 -22.27 -0.11
N LEU A 247 -12.26 -20.96 -0.38
CA LEU A 247 -11.40 -20.22 -1.32
C LEU A 247 -9.95 -20.20 -0.84
N VAL A 248 -9.72 -19.89 0.43
CA VAL A 248 -8.39 -19.88 1.01
C VAL A 248 -7.75 -21.26 0.92
N LYS A 249 -8.49 -22.34 1.20
CA LYS A 249 -7.99 -23.72 1.03
C LYS A 249 -7.59 -24.03 -0.42
N ASP A 250 -8.39 -23.61 -1.40
CA ASP A 250 -8.04 -23.75 -2.82
C ASP A 250 -6.76 -22.95 -3.17
N ILE A 251 -6.56 -21.76 -2.61
CA ILE A 251 -5.33 -20.96 -2.78
C ILE A 251 -4.13 -21.69 -2.16
N LEU A 252 -4.23 -22.12 -0.90
CA LEU A 252 -3.14 -22.76 -0.15
C LEU A 252 -2.67 -24.07 -0.80
N THR A 253 -3.59 -24.81 -1.42
CA THR A 253 -3.29 -26.08 -2.09
C THR A 253 -2.90 -25.92 -3.57
N GLY A 254 -2.94 -24.70 -4.10
CA GLY A 254 -2.66 -24.43 -5.52
C GLY A 254 -3.73 -24.97 -6.47
N THR A 255 -4.94 -25.26 -5.97
CA THR A 255 -6.06 -25.81 -6.75
C THR A 255 -7.13 -24.75 -7.05
N LEU A 256 -6.75 -23.47 -7.09
CA LEU A 256 -7.65 -22.37 -7.39
C LEU A 256 -8.24 -22.50 -8.81
N ASP A 257 -9.54 -22.76 -8.88
CA ASP A 257 -10.30 -22.78 -10.13
C ASP A 257 -11.06 -21.45 -10.29
N GLU A 258 -10.55 -20.58 -11.16
CA GLU A 258 -11.17 -19.27 -11.43
C GLU A 258 -12.62 -19.40 -11.91
N ARG A 259 -12.94 -20.40 -12.75
CA ARG A 259 -14.30 -20.54 -13.30
C ARG A 259 -15.29 -20.92 -12.21
N LYS A 260 -14.89 -21.83 -11.31
CA LYS A 260 -15.67 -22.20 -10.11
C LYS A 260 -15.98 -20.96 -9.27
N TRP A 261 -14.97 -20.16 -8.95
CA TRP A 261 -15.12 -19.01 -8.06
C TRP A 261 -15.89 -17.85 -8.71
N GLN A 262 -15.65 -17.54 -9.98
CA GLN A 262 -16.45 -16.54 -10.70
C GLN A 262 -17.91 -16.96 -10.82
N GLY A 263 -18.19 -18.25 -11.04
CA GLY A 263 -19.55 -18.80 -11.02
C GLY A 263 -20.24 -18.60 -9.67
N TYR A 264 -19.53 -18.87 -8.58
CA TYR A 264 -20.02 -18.61 -7.22
C TYR A 264 -20.33 -17.12 -6.99
N PHE A 265 -19.38 -16.22 -7.28
CA PHE A 265 -19.56 -14.78 -7.07
C PHE A 265 -20.72 -14.21 -7.90
N ARG A 266 -20.89 -14.66 -9.14
CA ARG A 266 -22.04 -14.25 -9.97
C ARG A 266 -23.36 -14.72 -9.37
N SER A 267 -23.40 -15.95 -8.86
CA SER A 267 -24.59 -16.49 -8.19
C SER A 267 -24.93 -15.71 -6.91
N ALA A 268 -23.92 -15.41 -6.09
CA ALA A 268 -24.07 -14.63 -4.87
C ALA A 268 -24.57 -13.19 -5.17
N PHE A 269 -24.00 -12.54 -6.18
CA PHE A 269 -24.45 -11.23 -6.64
C PHE A 269 -25.93 -11.23 -7.07
N ASN A 270 -26.32 -12.19 -7.91
CA ASN A 270 -27.72 -12.34 -8.33
C ASN A 270 -28.65 -12.64 -7.14
N GLY A 271 -28.16 -13.40 -6.14
CA GLY A 271 -28.85 -13.65 -4.89
C GLY A 271 -29.11 -12.38 -4.08
N ALA A 272 -28.09 -11.52 -3.95
CA ALA A 272 -28.19 -10.22 -3.28
C ALA A 272 -29.25 -9.33 -3.95
N ILE A 273 -29.27 -9.24 -5.29
CA ILE A 273 -30.30 -8.50 -6.05
C ILE A 273 -31.70 -9.00 -5.69
N LYS A 274 -31.92 -10.32 -5.71
CA LYS A 274 -33.22 -10.92 -5.39
C LYS A 274 -33.65 -10.63 -3.95
N ALA A 275 -32.72 -10.59 -3.01
CA ALA A 275 -33.03 -10.24 -1.62
C ALA A 275 -33.46 -8.77 -1.49
N MET A 276 -32.73 -7.85 -2.14
CA MET A 276 -33.07 -6.42 -2.13
C MET A 276 -34.41 -6.11 -2.82
N ASP A 277 -34.70 -6.78 -3.94
CA ASP A 277 -35.95 -6.66 -4.70
C ASP A 277 -37.17 -6.98 -3.81
N LYS A 278 -37.06 -8.00 -2.95
CA LYS A 278 -38.08 -8.39 -1.98
C LYS A 278 -38.25 -7.41 -0.80
N SER A 279 -37.20 -6.67 -0.44
CA SER A 279 -37.27 -5.70 0.67
C SER A 279 -37.77 -4.32 0.25
N VAL A 280 -37.77 -4.01 -1.05
CA VAL A 280 -38.15 -2.70 -1.62
C VAL A 280 -39.53 -2.74 -2.28
N SER A 281 -40.10 -3.94 -2.45
CA SER A 281 -41.47 -4.21 -2.91
C SER A 281 -42.45 -4.20 -1.74
#